data_AF-A0A972P1S1-F1
#
_entry.id   AF-A0A972P1S1-F1
#
_cell.length_a   1.000
_cell.length_b   1.000
_cell.length_c   1.000
_cell.angle_alpha   90.00
_cell.angle_beta   90.00
_cell.angle_gamma   90.00
#
_symmetry.space_group_name_H-M   'P 1'
#
loop_
_entity.id
_entity.type
_entity.pdbx_description
1 polymer ?
#
loop_
_entity_poly.entity_id
_entity_poly.type
_entity_poly.pdbx_seq_one_letter_code
_entity_poly.pdbx_strand_id
1 'polypeptide(L)'
;MQNFMFQNPTKIIFGEGQIAALDAHVPRNARVMITSGGGSITRNGVLAQVQAALGERASFVFSGIEPNPTYETLMEAVALAREKNIDFLLAVGGGSVIDGTKFIAAAVKFHGEPWDILAKQAEIRDALPFGSVLTLPATGSEMNNGGVISHRAKGDKLPFRSEATYPVFS
;
A
#
# COMPACT_ATOMS: atom_id res chain seq x y z
N MET A 1 -13.41 4.64 -33.01
CA MET A 1 -12.96 3.98 -31.75
C MET A 1 -11.64 3.29 -32.05
N GLN A 2 -10.60 3.48 -31.24
CA GLN A 2 -9.28 2.84 -31.43
C GLN A 2 -9.29 1.45 -30.79
N ASN A 3 -8.45 0.54 -31.28
CA ASN A 3 -8.27 -0.78 -30.65
C ASN A 3 -7.53 -0.62 -29.30
N PHE A 4 -7.96 -1.35 -28.27
CA PHE A 4 -7.31 -1.36 -26.96
C PHE A 4 -7.47 -2.72 -26.26
N MET A 5 -6.60 -2.98 -25.28
CA MET A 5 -6.73 -4.08 -24.33
C MET A 5 -6.92 -3.48 -22.94
N PHE A 6 -7.84 -4.04 -22.16
CA PHE A 6 -8.12 -3.58 -20.80
C PHE A 6 -8.00 -4.74 -19.83
N GLN A 7 -7.22 -4.53 -18.78
CA GLN A 7 -7.14 -5.43 -17.64
C GLN A 7 -7.03 -4.58 -16.37
N ASN A 8 -7.86 -4.92 -15.39
CA ASN A 8 -7.72 -4.46 -14.02
C ASN A 8 -7.88 -5.68 -13.10
N PRO A 9 -6.78 -6.19 -12.50
CA PRO A 9 -6.81 -7.41 -11.72
C PRO A 9 -7.31 -7.20 -10.28
N THR A 10 -7.46 -5.96 -9.82
CA THR A 10 -7.86 -5.68 -8.43
C THR A 10 -9.30 -6.11 -8.17
N LYS A 11 -9.51 -6.92 -7.14
CA LYS A 11 -10.86 -7.29 -6.69
C LYS A 11 -11.46 -6.16 -5.84
N ILE A 12 -12.64 -5.68 -6.21
CA ILE A 12 -13.38 -4.67 -5.42
C ILE A 12 -14.40 -5.34 -4.51
N ILE A 13 -14.33 -5.03 -3.22
CA ILE A 13 -15.21 -5.52 -2.16
C ILE A 13 -16.01 -4.32 -1.63
N PHE A 14 -17.11 -4.03 -2.32
CA PHE A 14 -17.90 -2.83 -2.06
C PHE A 14 -19.12 -3.11 -1.18
N GLY A 15 -19.36 -2.25 -0.19
CA GLY A 15 -20.56 -2.27 0.63
C GLY A 15 -20.29 -1.84 2.08
N GLU A 16 -21.38 -1.69 2.84
CA GLU A 16 -21.28 -1.49 4.28
C GLU A 16 -20.76 -2.76 4.97
N GLY A 17 -19.94 -2.59 6.02
CA GLY A 17 -19.43 -3.69 6.83
C GLY A 17 -18.37 -4.59 6.17
N GLN A 18 -17.90 -4.25 4.97
CA GLN A 18 -16.99 -5.13 4.21
C GLN A 18 -15.58 -5.30 4.79
N ILE A 19 -15.19 -4.51 5.80
CA ILE A 19 -13.94 -4.74 6.55
C ILE A 19 -13.91 -6.14 7.16
N ALA A 20 -15.07 -6.70 7.53
CA ALA A 20 -15.16 -8.07 8.04
C ALA A 20 -14.75 -9.15 7.01
N ALA A 21 -14.75 -8.83 5.71
CA ALA A 21 -14.33 -9.76 4.65
C ALA A 21 -12.80 -9.93 4.55
N LEU A 22 -12.01 -9.13 5.27
CA LEU A 22 -10.54 -9.18 5.21
C LEU A 22 -9.97 -10.57 5.50
N ASP A 23 -10.57 -11.34 6.43
CA ASP A 23 -10.07 -12.68 6.77
C ASP A 23 -10.03 -13.63 5.56
N ALA A 24 -11.01 -13.50 4.66
CA ALA A 24 -11.10 -14.30 3.44
C ALA A 24 -10.09 -13.88 2.36
N HIS A 25 -9.47 -12.71 2.47
CA HIS A 25 -8.65 -12.11 1.44
C HIS A 25 -7.18 -11.91 1.81
N VAL A 26 -6.86 -11.93 3.10
CA VAL A 26 -5.48 -11.98 3.58
C VAL A 26 -5.07 -13.45 3.78
N PRO A 27 -3.86 -13.90 3.41
CA PRO A 27 -3.43 -15.30 3.60
C PRO A 27 -3.25 -15.70 5.08
N ARG A 28 -3.88 -16.79 5.55
CA ARG A 28 -4.03 -17.11 7.01
C ARG A 28 -2.76 -16.98 7.88
N ASN A 29 -1.60 -17.29 7.32
CA ASN A 29 -0.32 -17.26 8.04
C ASN A 29 0.49 -15.98 7.79
N ALA A 30 -0.10 -14.98 7.13
CA ALA A 30 0.57 -13.75 6.77
C ALA A 30 0.99 -12.95 8.00
N ARG A 31 2.16 -12.33 7.90
CA ARG A 31 2.68 -11.30 8.78
C ARG A 31 2.36 -9.96 8.14
N VAL A 32 1.30 -9.33 8.64
CA VAL A 32 0.68 -8.17 8.02
C VAL A 32 1.28 -6.88 8.57
N MET A 33 1.69 -5.97 7.69
CA MET A 33 1.93 -4.58 8.09
C MET A 33 0.79 -3.69 7.61
N ILE A 34 0.06 -3.12 8.57
CA ILE A 34 -0.95 -2.11 8.34
C ILE A 34 -0.24 -0.77 8.18
N THR A 35 -0.42 -0.13 7.03
CA THR A 35 0.10 1.21 6.75
C THR A 35 -1.02 2.24 6.87
N SER A 36 -0.75 3.36 7.54
CA SER A 36 -1.75 4.41 7.75
C SER A 36 -1.19 5.83 7.78
N GLY A 37 -2.07 6.81 7.65
CA GLY A 37 -1.74 8.24 7.71
C GLY A 37 -1.72 8.81 9.13
N GLY A 38 -2.16 10.07 9.28
CA GLY A 38 -2.12 10.84 10.55
C GLY A 38 -3.13 10.45 11.65
N GLY A 39 -3.64 9.21 11.66
CA GLY A 39 -4.42 8.68 12.79
C GLY A 39 -5.94 8.92 12.76
N SER A 40 -6.53 9.39 11.66
CA SER A 40 -8.00 9.47 11.53
C SER A 40 -8.66 8.09 11.70
N ILE A 41 -8.04 7.05 11.15
CA ILE A 41 -8.52 5.66 11.21
C ILE A 41 -8.51 5.08 12.62
N THR A 42 -7.68 5.63 13.51
CA THR A 42 -7.66 5.24 14.93
C THR A 42 -8.82 5.89 15.66
N ARG A 43 -9.10 7.18 15.38
CA ARG A 43 -10.18 7.93 16.03
C ARG A 43 -11.58 7.46 15.65
N ASN A 44 -11.77 7.00 14.41
CA ASN A 44 -13.07 6.54 13.92
C ASN A 44 -13.29 5.02 14.07
N GLY A 45 -12.37 4.30 14.72
CA GLY A 45 -12.48 2.87 14.99
C GLY A 45 -12.17 1.95 13.81
N VAL A 46 -11.82 2.46 12.62
CA VAL A 46 -11.49 1.64 11.44
C VAL A 46 -10.27 0.76 11.71
N LEU A 47 -9.23 1.29 12.37
CA LEU A 47 -8.05 0.49 12.71
C LEU A 47 -8.41 -0.69 13.61
N ALA A 48 -9.29 -0.47 14.60
CA ALA A 48 -9.76 -1.53 15.48
C ALA A 48 -10.57 -2.61 14.73
N GLN A 49 -11.44 -2.20 13.78
CA GLN A 49 -12.17 -3.13 12.93
C GLN A 49 -11.24 -3.96 12.05
N VAL A 50 -10.21 -3.32 11.46
CA VAL A 50 -9.21 -4.01 10.64
C VAL A 50 -8.43 -5.04 11.48
N GLN A 51 -7.93 -4.65 12.65
CA GLN A 51 -7.20 -5.56 13.54
C GLN A 51 -8.09 -6.73 13.99
N ALA A 52 -9.35 -6.47 14.33
CA ALA A 52 -10.31 -7.52 14.67
C ALA A 52 -10.55 -8.48 13.50
N ALA A 53 -10.70 -7.95 12.27
CA ALA A 53 -10.92 -8.76 11.07
C ALA A 53 -9.68 -9.57 10.63
N LEU A 54 -8.47 -9.15 11.00
CA LEU A 54 -7.24 -9.92 10.81
C LEU A 54 -7.11 -11.10 11.80
N GLY A 55 -7.87 -11.11 12.89
CA GLY A 55 -7.85 -12.17 13.89
C GLY A 55 -6.46 -12.37 14.51
N GLU A 56 -6.02 -13.62 14.59
CA GLU A 56 -4.77 -14.03 15.26
C GLU A 56 -3.50 -13.82 14.42
N ARG A 57 -3.59 -13.19 13.24
CA ARG A 57 -2.41 -12.92 12.39
C ARG A 57 -1.47 -11.96 13.11
N ALA A 58 -0.17 -12.19 12.94
CA ALA A 58 0.82 -11.21 13.37
C ALA A 58 0.61 -9.92 12.58
N SER A 59 0.18 -8.86 13.26
CA SER A 59 -0.08 -7.56 12.66
C SER A 59 0.80 -6.48 13.30
N PHE A 60 1.37 -5.63 12.45
CA PHE A 60 2.23 -4.51 12.83
C PHE A 60 1.66 -3.24 12.22
N VAL A 61 1.74 -2.11 12.93
CA VAL A 61 1.21 -0.84 12.43
C VAL A 61 2.36 0.12 12.15
N PHE A 62 2.44 0.59 10.90
CA PHE A 62 3.24 1.74 10.52
C PHE A 62 2.31 2.91 10.23
N SER A 63 2.40 3.96 11.03
CA SER A 63 1.54 5.14 10.94
C SER A 63 2.35 6.39 10.62
N GLY A 64 1.68 7.43 10.13
CA GLY A 64 2.30 8.72 9.85
C GLY A 64 2.65 8.97 8.39
N ILE A 65 2.15 8.14 7.46
CA ILE A 65 2.30 8.43 6.02
C ILE A 65 1.59 9.75 5.70
N GLU A 66 2.33 10.68 5.09
CA GLU A 66 1.86 12.03 4.84
C GLU A 66 0.89 12.11 3.65
N PRO A 67 0.07 13.18 3.54
CA PRO A 67 -0.74 13.42 2.35
C PRO A 67 0.08 13.49 1.05
N ASN A 68 1.34 13.90 1.13
CA ASN A 68 2.33 13.74 0.07
C ASN A 68 3.40 12.76 0.59
N PRO A 69 3.22 11.45 0.37
CA PRO A 69 4.04 10.44 1.04
C PRO A 69 5.50 10.64 0.67
N THR A 70 6.37 10.67 1.68
CA THR A 70 7.79 11.00 1.45
C THR A 70 8.70 9.78 1.53
N TYR A 71 9.67 9.70 0.62
CA TYR A 71 10.65 8.63 0.52
C TYR A 71 11.29 8.32 1.88
N GLU A 72 11.66 9.36 2.63
CA GLU A 72 12.29 9.22 3.95
C GLU A 72 11.42 8.42 4.92
N THR A 73 10.15 8.82 5.09
CA THR A 73 9.16 8.12 5.92
C THR A 73 8.90 6.70 5.41
N LEU A 74 8.78 6.51 4.10
CA LEU A 74 8.50 5.19 3.54
C LEU A 74 9.68 4.23 3.68
N MET A 75 10.91 4.72 3.69
CA MET A 75 12.10 3.89 3.92
C MET A 75 12.17 3.37 5.35
N GLU A 76 11.61 4.08 6.35
CA GLU A 76 11.42 3.54 7.70
C GLU A 76 10.45 2.36 7.70
N ALA A 77 9.35 2.45 6.94
CA ALA A 77 8.41 1.34 6.78
C ALA A 77 9.03 0.15 6.05
N VAL A 78 9.89 0.39 5.03
CA VAL A 78 10.65 -0.67 4.35
C VAL A 78 11.61 -1.37 5.32
N ALA A 79 12.29 -0.61 6.19
CA ALA A 79 13.16 -1.18 7.21
C ALA A 79 12.37 -2.05 8.21
N LEU A 80 11.24 -1.54 8.70
CA LEU A 80 10.35 -2.29 9.59
C LEU A 80 9.80 -3.56 8.92
N ALA A 81 9.41 -3.47 7.65
CA ALA A 81 8.90 -4.61 6.89
C ALA A 81 9.94 -5.73 6.79
N ARG A 82 11.20 -5.38 6.54
CA ARG A 82 12.32 -6.33 6.51
C ARG A 82 12.60 -6.90 7.91
N GLU A 83 12.67 -6.06 8.93
CA GLU A 83 12.92 -6.48 10.32
C GLU A 83 11.87 -7.47 10.82
N LYS A 84 10.59 -7.18 10.55
CA LYS A 84 9.47 -8.02 11.01
C LYS A 84 9.15 -9.16 10.07
N ASN A 85 9.89 -9.35 8.97
CA ASN A 85 9.61 -10.36 7.95
C ASN A 85 8.14 -10.27 7.46
N ILE A 86 7.72 -9.08 7.09
CA ILE A 86 6.37 -8.81 6.56
C ILE A 86 6.23 -9.45 5.18
N ASP A 87 5.14 -10.17 4.96
CA ASP A 87 4.83 -10.84 3.69
C ASP A 87 3.52 -10.35 3.06
N PHE A 88 2.76 -9.49 3.75
CA PHE A 88 1.55 -8.86 3.24
C PHE A 88 1.40 -7.43 3.79
N LEU A 89 1.05 -6.47 2.94
CA LEU A 89 0.76 -5.10 3.36
C LEU A 89 -0.74 -4.82 3.31
N LEU A 90 -1.24 -3.99 4.23
CA LEU A 90 -2.64 -3.56 4.23
C LEU A 90 -2.72 -2.04 4.39
N ALA A 91 -2.99 -1.35 3.29
CA ALA A 91 -3.15 0.10 3.27
C ALA A 91 -4.51 0.50 3.84
N VAL A 92 -4.54 1.24 4.94
CA VAL A 92 -5.79 1.71 5.56
C VAL A 92 -5.78 3.24 5.56
N GLY A 93 -6.48 3.83 4.60
CA GLY A 93 -6.43 5.29 4.40
C GLY A 93 -6.92 5.75 3.03
N GLY A 94 -6.51 6.95 2.63
CA GLY A 94 -6.75 7.50 1.30
C GLY A 94 -5.62 7.20 0.31
N GLY A 95 -5.69 7.82 -0.88
CA GLY A 95 -4.73 7.62 -1.97
C GLY A 95 -3.26 7.75 -1.56
N SER A 96 -2.90 8.72 -0.73
CA SER A 96 -1.52 8.93 -0.26
C SER A 96 -0.95 7.73 0.51
N VAL A 97 -1.79 7.08 1.34
CA VAL A 97 -1.40 5.87 2.08
C VAL A 97 -1.22 4.71 1.10
N ILE A 98 -2.11 4.60 0.11
CA ILE A 98 -2.06 3.53 -0.90
C ILE A 98 -0.83 3.68 -1.79
N ASP A 99 -0.53 4.90 -2.27
CA ASP A 99 0.68 5.21 -3.05
C ASP A 99 1.96 4.90 -2.26
N GLY A 100 2.01 5.32 -1.00
CA GLY A 100 3.12 4.99 -0.11
C GLY A 100 3.28 3.48 0.08
N THR A 101 2.18 2.75 0.22
CA THR A 101 2.17 1.29 0.38
C THR A 101 2.64 0.57 -0.87
N LYS A 102 2.24 1.03 -2.07
CA LYS A 102 2.76 0.51 -3.34
C LYS A 102 4.27 0.65 -3.44
N PHE A 103 4.80 1.81 -3.03
CA PHE A 103 6.24 2.01 -3.01
C PHE A 103 6.92 1.09 -1.99
N ILE A 104 6.41 0.97 -0.77
CA ILE A 104 6.93 0.04 0.24
C ILE A 104 6.94 -1.40 -0.31
N ALA A 105 5.84 -1.83 -0.94
CA ALA A 105 5.69 -3.16 -1.53
C ALA A 105 6.80 -3.47 -2.54
N ALA A 106 7.08 -2.54 -3.45
CA ALA A 106 8.14 -2.66 -4.44
C ALA A 106 9.54 -2.56 -3.79
N ALA A 107 9.77 -1.54 -2.97
CA ALA A 107 11.06 -1.23 -2.38
C ALA A 107 11.59 -2.33 -1.44
N VAL A 108 10.71 -3.05 -0.74
CA VAL A 108 11.13 -4.19 0.10
C VAL A 108 11.88 -5.24 -0.71
N LYS A 109 11.36 -5.57 -1.91
CA LYS A 109 11.93 -6.58 -2.82
C LYS A 109 12.90 -6.04 -3.86
N PHE A 110 13.05 -4.72 -3.95
CA PHE A 110 13.88 -4.09 -4.97
C PHE A 110 15.38 -4.27 -4.67
N HIS A 111 16.12 -4.71 -5.68
CA HIS A 111 17.58 -4.84 -5.63
C HIS A 111 18.23 -3.58 -6.21
N GLY A 112 18.77 -2.73 -5.34
CA GLY A 112 19.41 -1.48 -5.73
C GLY A 112 19.01 -0.34 -4.80
N GLU A 113 19.21 0.89 -5.27
CA GLU A 113 18.75 2.08 -4.57
C GLU A 113 17.23 2.24 -4.84
N PRO A 114 16.35 2.28 -3.82
CA PRO A 114 14.90 2.29 -4.05
C PRO A 114 14.34 3.54 -4.74
N TRP A 115 14.98 4.70 -4.60
CA TRP A 115 14.58 5.91 -5.33
C TRP A 115 14.80 5.79 -6.85
N ASP A 116 15.68 4.90 -7.33
CA ASP A 116 15.85 4.61 -8.75
C ASP A 116 14.57 4.06 -9.40
N ILE A 117 13.66 3.45 -8.63
CA ILE A 117 12.29 3.11 -9.09
C ILE A 117 11.61 4.34 -9.69
N LEU A 118 11.78 5.50 -9.06
CA LEU A 118 11.16 6.76 -9.47
C LEU A 118 12.07 7.57 -10.39
N ALA A 119 13.32 7.82 -9.98
CA ALA A 119 14.24 8.70 -10.70
C ALA A 119 14.70 8.13 -12.05
N LYS A 120 14.86 6.81 -12.15
CA LYS A 120 15.34 6.12 -13.35
C LYS A 120 14.27 5.25 -14.01
N GLN A 121 13.06 5.23 -13.46
CA GLN A 121 11.99 4.31 -13.87
C GLN A 121 12.49 2.85 -13.90
N ALA A 122 13.27 2.48 -12.89
CA ALA A 122 13.85 1.15 -12.82
C ALA A 122 12.75 0.07 -12.73
N GLU A 123 13.00 -1.07 -13.38
CA GLU A 123 12.02 -2.15 -13.50
C GLU A 123 11.66 -2.76 -12.14
N ILE A 124 10.37 -2.71 -11.77
CA ILE A 124 9.83 -3.43 -10.61
C ILE A 124 9.41 -4.83 -11.07
N ARG A 125 10.23 -5.84 -10.79
CA ARG A 125 9.98 -7.25 -11.16
C ARG A 125 9.04 -7.98 -10.21
N ASP A 126 9.05 -7.59 -8.94
CA ASP A 126 8.25 -8.21 -7.89
C ASP A 126 7.95 -7.16 -6.80
N ALA A 127 6.86 -7.35 -6.07
CA ALA A 127 6.45 -6.54 -4.94
C ALA A 127 5.82 -7.44 -3.87
N LEU A 128 5.76 -6.98 -2.62
CA LEU A 128 4.90 -7.64 -1.64
C LEU A 128 3.42 -7.54 -2.08
N PRO A 129 2.62 -8.61 -1.94
CA PRO A 129 1.18 -8.49 -2.15
C PRO A 129 0.59 -7.54 -1.10
N PHE A 130 -0.39 -6.75 -1.52
CA PHE A 130 -1.08 -5.84 -0.61
C PHE A 130 -2.54 -5.65 -0.98
N GLY A 131 -3.36 -5.37 0.03
CA GLY A 131 -4.73 -4.89 -0.15
C GLY A 131 -4.91 -3.46 0.36
N SER A 132 -6.04 -2.85 0.04
CA SER A 132 -6.45 -1.57 0.63
C SER A 132 -7.80 -1.63 1.32
N VAL A 133 -7.95 -0.80 2.35
CA VAL A 133 -9.22 -0.39 2.95
C VAL A 133 -9.31 1.11 2.76
N LEU A 134 -10.02 1.53 1.70
CA LEU A 134 -10.12 2.93 1.31
C LEU A 134 -11.03 3.70 2.28
N THR A 135 -10.52 4.77 2.87
CA THR A 135 -11.28 5.62 3.81
C THR A 135 -11.53 7.04 3.29
N LEU A 136 -10.96 7.41 2.14
CA LEU A 136 -11.12 8.72 1.53
C LEU A 136 -11.17 8.58 0.00
N PRO A 137 -12.34 8.77 -0.65
CA PRO A 137 -12.45 8.69 -2.10
C PRO A 137 -11.74 9.88 -2.75
N ALA A 138 -10.85 9.62 -3.72
CA ALA A 138 -10.20 10.69 -4.49
C ALA A 138 -9.50 10.21 -5.78
N THR A 139 -8.63 9.20 -5.69
CA THR A 139 -7.53 9.03 -6.67
C THR A 139 -7.62 7.81 -7.58
N GLY A 140 -8.44 6.81 -7.26
CA GLY A 140 -8.45 5.53 -7.97
C GLY A 140 -7.20 4.68 -7.71
N SER A 141 -6.32 5.10 -6.79
CA SER A 141 -5.10 4.36 -6.44
C SER A 141 -5.42 2.96 -5.90
N GLU A 142 -6.57 2.79 -5.27
CA GLU A 142 -7.10 1.53 -4.77
C GLU A 142 -7.37 0.47 -5.84
N MET A 143 -7.32 0.83 -7.13
CA MET A 143 -7.59 -0.10 -8.24
C MET A 143 -6.72 0.18 -9.47
N ASN A 144 -5.55 0.81 -9.27
CA ASN A 144 -4.57 1.04 -10.32
C ASN A 144 -3.17 0.63 -9.85
N ASN A 145 -2.20 0.75 -10.75
CA ASN A 145 -0.86 0.24 -10.57
C ASN A 145 0.22 1.33 -10.48
N GLY A 146 -0.17 2.59 -10.33
CA GLY A 146 0.73 3.73 -10.20
C GLY A 146 0.73 4.31 -8.79
N GLY A 147 1.76 5.09 -8.48
CA GLY A 147 1.82 5.90 -7.26
C GLY A 147 2.77 7.08 -7.42
N VAL A 148 2.64 8.09 -6.56
CA VAL A 148 3.47 9.31 -6.58
C VAL A 148 4.13 9.54 -5.23
N ILE A 149 5.47 9.59 -5.21
CA ILE A 149 6.27 9.76 -3.99
C ILE A 149 7.09 11.05 -4.07
N SER A 150 7.18 11.77 -2.95
CA SER A 150 8.04 12.93 -2.80
C SER A 150 9.38 12.56 -2.16
N HIS A 151 10.48 13.22 -2.50
CA HIS A 151 11.76 13.07 -1.82
C HIS A 151 12.21 14.43 -1.30
N ARG A 152 12.14 14.62 0.03
CA ARG A 152 12.36 15.94 0.65
C ARG A 152 13.78 16.43 0.42
N ALA A 153 14.78 15.57 0.57
CA ALA A 153 16.18 15.95 0.40
C ALA A 153 16.52 16.40 -1.03
N LYS A 154 15.80 15.90 -2.05
CA LYS A 154 16.01 16.24 -3.46
C LYS A 154 15.06 17.33 -3.97
N GLY A 155 13.96 17.58 -3.27
CA GLY A 155 12.90 18.48 -3.74
C GLY A 155 12.03 17.89 -4.85
N ASP A 156 12.13 16.58 -5.08
CA ASP A 156 11.45 15.89 -6.18
C ASP A 156 10.06 15.37 -5.75
N LYS A 157 9.16 15.27 -6.72
CA LYS A 157 7.89 14.52 -6.62
C LYS A 157 7.65 13.77 -7.92
N LEU A 158 7.82 12.46 -7.90
CA LEU A 158 7.87 11.64 -9.12
C LEU A 158 6.85 10.51 -9.07
N PRO A 159 6.32 10.10 -10.24
CA PRO A 159 5.48 8.92 -10.34
C PRO A 159 6.31 7.64 -10.55
N PHE A 160 5.72 6.51 -10.23
CA PHE A 160 6.14 5.19 -10.70
C PHE A 160 4.91 4.36 -11.07
N ARG A 161 5.12 3.29 -11.84
CA ARG A 161 4.06 2.35 -12.25
C ARG A 161 4.64 0.95 -12.43
N SER A 162 3.91 -0.06 -12.00
CA SER A 162 4.23 -1.46 -12.30
C SER A 162 2.99 -2.33 -12.14
N GLU A 163 2.79 -3.31 -13.02
CA GLU A 163 1.74 -4.32 -12.84
C GLU A 163 1.86 -5.08 -11.50
N ALA A 164 3.08 -5.20 -10.96
CA ALA A 164 3.31 -5.80 -9.65
C ALA A 164 2.72 -4.99 -8.48
N THR A 165 2.33 -3.73 -8.71
CA THR A 165 1.82 -2.83 -7.67
C THR A 165 0.30 -2.57 -7.77
N TYR A 166 -0.43 -3.42 -8.49
CA TYR A 166 -1.89 -3.49 -8.30
C TYR A 166 -2.20 -4.03 -6.89
N PRO A 167 -3.16 -3.42 -6.16
CA PRO A 167 -3.73 -4.06 -4.97
C PRO A 167 -4.39 -5.39 -5.37
N VAL A 168 -4.24 -6.42 -4.53
CA VAL A 168 -4.94 -7.70 -4.73
C VAL A 168 -6.44 -7.54 -4.50
N PHE A 169 -6.82 -6.64 -3.59
CA PHE A 169 -8.19 -6.23 -3.35
C PHE A 169 -8.26 -4.79 -2.83
N SER A 170 -9.43 -4.18 -2.95
CA SER A 170 -9.83 -2.97 -2.22
C SER A 170 -11.26 -3.02 -1.74
#